data_AF-A0A939UNI2-F1
#
_entry.id   AF-A0A939UNI2-F1
#
_cell.length_a   1.000
_cell.length_b   1.000
_cell.length_c   1.000
_cell.angle_alpha   90.00
_cell.angle_beta   90.00
_cell.angle_gamma   90.00
#
_symmetry.space_group_name_H-M   'P 1'
#
loop_
_entity.id
_entity.type
_entity.pdbx_description
1 polymer ?
#
loop_
_entity_poly.entity_id
_entity_poly.type
_entity_poly.pdbx_seq_one_letter_code
_entity_poly.pdbx_strand_id
1 'polypeptide(L)'
;VATTIAGVENLAPVRNDPDPGSVYSMLTKKLNVKKRLLNADGSPMFTGKGIIPGTCRPSTGSAKCDAYIWAKMKYLDKGLCSKEYMGYYIDYAFTSLTKSATLNLATLTNIDFQVMHKGFVFDLGVWEDEAVIDDPEQEKGLDLATFREILLSQYLQSGGNMVQISGFTPWNMKYTRTAGAMGQHGDVDTEWRHAELLSNYNCYMDADAIGASDMTNASVYSQCPLRERYETRKTDLEELKRMGAIGEDGMVKKTNFVSIYVGDYDSAAWLYQNMPRIWESPKRGAVPLGWALNPNLSLRFAFGMDYFRKTASDKDTFVAGDNGAGYLNPGALSEPRRFSGLPSGVEKWREHCKKWFDVFDLSCVGFVIDGFAPRMTDELLELYADIAPDGIGGQLLPSKWGVYDRLPYIVMEDGQDPARYREVCRNLKRGEVTFTMLRNILWMPETQEEYMENVTREMEGDVMFLEPYAFFRLMKYYIKGETE
;
A
#
# COMPACT_ATOMS: atom_id res chain seq x y z
N VAL A 1 -17.68 8.62 -10.13
CA VAL A 1 -18.56 8.41 -11.33
C VAL A 1 -18.06 9.12 -12.59
N ALA A 2 -18.01 10.46 -12.66
CA ALA A 2 -17.65 11.18 -13.90
C ALA A 2 -16.26 10.78 -14.43
N THR A 3 -15.29 10.59 -13.54
CA THR A 3 -13.94 10.09 -13.89
C THR A 3 -13.97 8.67 -14.51
N THR A 4 -14.76 7.75 -13.95
CA THR A 4 -14.94 6.41 -14.53
C THR A 4 -15.42 6.51 -15.98
N ILE A 5 -16.42 7.36 -16.23
CA ILE A 5 -16.95 7.59 -17.58
C ILE A 5 -15.89 8.22 -18.49
N ALA A 6 -15.11 9.17 -17.97
CA ALA A 6 -14.04 9.83 -18.70
C ALA A 6 -13.03 8.82 -19.28
N GLY A 7 -12.57 7.86 -18.47
CA GLY A 7 -11.69 6.79 -18.95
C GLY A 7 -12.38 5.86 -19.95
N VAL A 8 -13.59 5.38 -19.62
CA VAL A 8 -14.30 4.40 -20.47
C VAL A 8 -14.73 4.96 -21.83
N GLU A 9 -15.26 6.18 -21.85
CA GLU A 9 -15.83 6.82 -23.05
C GLU A 9 -14.85 7.80 -23.73
N ASN A 10 -13.59 7.88 -23.27
CA ASN A 10 -12.56 8.82 -23.76
C ASN A 10 -13.02 10.30 -23.71
N LEU A 11 -13.48 10.75 -22.54
CA LEU A 11 -13.99 12.10 -22.29
C LEU A 11 -13.14 12.82 -21.24
N ALA A 12 -13.38 14.12 -21.06
CA ALA A 12 -12.88 14.90 -19.93
C ALA A 12 -14.06 15.25 -18.99
N PRO A 13 -13.95 15.00 -17.67
CA PRO A 13 -15.00 15.37 -16.73
C PRO A 13 -14.95 16.88 -16.46
N VAL A 14 -16.12 17.52 -16.39
CA VAL A 14 -16.26 18.92 -16.00
C VAL A 14 -17.42 19.07 -15.04
N ARG A 15 -17.19 19.74 -13.90
CA ARG A 15 -18.26 20.05 -12.94
C ARG A 15 -19.24 21.02 -13.60
N ASN A 16 -20.54 20.76 -13.46
CA ASN A 16 -21.54 21.72 -13.91
C ASN A 16 -21.44 23.01 -13.08
N ASP A 17 -21.27 24.13 -13.75
CA ASP A 17 -21.20 25.46 -13.14
C ASP A 17 -21.67 26.50 -14.17
N PRO A 18 -22.95 26.90 -14.16
CA PRO A 18 -23.49 27.78 -15.19
C PRO A 18 -23.00 29.23 -15.08
N ASP A 19 -22.24 29.59 -14.04
CA ASP A 19 -21.84 30.97 -13.79
C ASP A 19 -21.00 31.51 -14.96
N PRO A 20 -21.28 32.75 -15.43
CA PRO A 20 -20.48 33.39 -16.47
C PRO A 20 -19.01 33.51 -16.05
N GLY A 21 -18.13 32.74 -16.69
CA GLY A 21 -16.69 32.74 -16.40
C GLY A 21 -16.18 31.48 -15.69
N SER A 22 -17.07 30.56 -15.29
CA SER A 22 -16.67 29.24 -14.80
C SER A 22 -15.89 28.43 -15.85
N VAL A 23 -15.05 27.49 -15.41
CA VAL A 23 -14.38 26.54 -16.32
C VAL A 23 -15.40 25.79 -17.19
N TYR A 24 -16.56 25.44 -16.63
CA TYR A 24 -17.66 24.82 -17.37
C TYR A 24 -18.18 25.70 -18.50
N SER A 25 -18.52 26.96 -18.22
CA SER A 25 -19.03 27.89 -19.23
C SER A 25 -17.98 28.21 -20.31
N MET A 26 -16.69 28.21 -19.94
CA MET A 26 -15.58 28.38 -20.88
C MET A 26 -15.40 27.17 -21.79
N LEU A 27 -15.43 25.95 -21.24
CA LEU A 27 -15.23 24.72 -22.00
C LEU A 27 -16.43 24.39 -22.89
N THR A 28 -17.66 24.53 -22.38
CA THR A 28 -18.89 24.17 -23.14
C THR A 28 -19.21 25.13 -24.29
N LYS A 29 -18.60 26.32 -24.33
CA LYS A 29 -18.61 27.20 -25.51
C LYS A 29 -17.73 26.68 -26.65
N LYS A 30 -16.74 25.84 -26.34
CA LYS A 30 -15.72 25.34 -27.29
C LYS A 30 -15.85 23.84 -27.57
N LEU A 31 -16.41 23.09 -26.64
CA LEU A 31 -16.50 21.63 -26.66
C LEU A 31 -17.95 21.17 -26.51
N ASN A 32 -18.30 20.11 -27.25
CA ASN A 32 -19.62 19.51 -27.18
C ASN A 32 -19.77 18.65 -25.92
N VAL A 33 -20.84 18.87 -25.16
CA VAL A 33 -21.19 18.01 -24.03
C VAL A 33 -21.70 16.66 -24.56
N LYS A 34 -20.95 15.58 -24.32
CA LYS A 34 -21.30 14.23 -24.77
C LYS A 34 -22.15 13.45 -23.76
N LYS A 35 -21.97 13.72 -22.47
CA LYS A 35 -22.66 13.04 -21.38
C LYS A 35 -23.05 14.06 -20.31
N ARG A 36 -24.27 13.95 -19.77
CA ARG A 36 -24.72 14.72 -18.61
C ARG A 36 -25.09 13.75 -17.49
N LEU A 37 -24.63 14.05 -16.28
CA LEU A 37 -25.05 13.39 -15.03
C LEU A 37 -26.07 14.26 -14.27
N LEU A 38 -26.90 14.96 -15.04
CA LEU A 38 -27.97 15.85 -14.62
C LEU A 38 -29.16 15.63 -15.56
N ASN A 39 -30.36 15.93 -15.09
CA ASN A 39 -31.55 15.95 -15.93
C ASN A 39 -31.47 17.10 -16.95
N ALA A 40 -32.35 17.08 -17.95
CA ALA A 40 -32.38 18.09 -19.01
C ALA A 40 -32.64 19.52 -18.49
N ASP A 41 -33.38 19.63 -17.38
CA ASP A 41 -33.67 20.88 -16.67
C ASP A 41 -32.54 21.33 -15.71
N GLY A 42 -31.45 20.57 -15.63
CA GLY A 42 -30.32 20.85 -14.74
C GLY A 42 -30.48 20.31 -13.32
N SER A 43 -31.61 19.68 -12.98
CA SER A 43 -31.80 19.06 -11.66
C SER A 43 -30.91 17.81 -11.47
N PRO A 44 -30.56 17.44 -10.22
CA PRO A 44 -29.78 16.24 -9.95
C PRO A 44 -30.43 14.98 -10.52
N MET A 45 -29.63 14.17 -11.21
CA MET A 45 -30.07 12.88 -11.74
C MET A 45 -30.32 11.88 -10.60
N PHE A 46 -29.48 11.89 -9.56
CA PHE A 46 -29.59 11.00 -8.40
C PHE A 46 -30.18 11.77 -7.21
N THR A 47 -31.21 11.22 -6.59
CA THR A 47 -31.98 11.90 -5.54
C THR A 47 -32.11 11.08 -4.25
N GLY A 48 -31.62 9.84 -4.22
CA GLY A 48 -31.83 8.92 -3.09
C GLY A 48 -33.28 8.44 -2.97
N LYS A 49 -34.10 8.56 -4.03
CA LYS A 49 -35.52 8.20 -4.02
C LYS A 49 -35.96 7.55 -5.33
N GLY A 50 -37.01 6.72 -5.23
CA GLY A 50 -37.66 6.11 -6.39
C GLY A 50 -36.81 5.00 -7.03
N ILE A 51 -36.63 5.06 -8.34
CA ILE A 51 -35.85 4.09 -9.11
C ILE A 51 -34.56 4.75 -9.59
N ILE A 52 -33.42 4.07 -9.45
CA ILE A 52 -32.12 4.55 -9.93
C ILE A 52 -32.23 4.81 -11.45
N PRO A 53 -31.92 6.02 -11.93
CA PRO A 53 -32.24 6.45 -13.30
C PRO A 53 -31.76 5.50 -14.40
N GLY A 54 -32.69 5.10 -15.28
CA GLY A 54 -32.40 4.21 -16.40
C GLY A 54 -32.04 2.78 -15.98
N THR A 55 -32.43 2.36 -14.77
CA THR A 55 -32.32 0.97 -14.28
C THR A 55 -33.69 0.49 -13.79
N CYS A 56 -33.78 -0.78 -13.39
CA CYS A 56 -34.94 -1.33 -12.67
C CYS A 56 -34.73 -1.39 -11.14
N ARG A 57 -33.59 -0.88 -10.65
CA ARG A 57 -33.21 -0.99 -9.24
C ARG A 57 -33.82 0.15 -8.43
N PRO A 58 -34.54 -0.14 -7.34
CA PRO A 58 -34.94 0.89 -6.38
C PRO A 58 -33.74 1.64 -5.83
N SER A 59 -33.95 2.90 -5.49
CA SER A 59 -32.94 3.71 -4.81
C SER A 59 -32.49 3.04 -3.51
N THR A 60 -31.23 3.23 -3.16
CA THR A 60 -30.66 2.81 -1.88
C THR A 60 -31.09 3.71 -0.72
N GLY A 61 -31.76 4.84 -0.99
CA GLY A 61 -32.02 5.89 -0.01
C GLY A 61 -30.95 6.98 0.04
N SER A 62 -29.84 6.83 -0.71
CA SER A 62 -28.72 7.77 -0.78
C SER A 62 -28.44 8.17 -2.23
N ALA A 63 -28.37 9.47 -2.51
CA ALA A 63 -28.02 9.95 -3.85
C ALA A 63 -26.58 9.58 -4.25
N LYS A 64 -25.67 9.54 -3.28
CA LYS A 64 -24.27 9.13 -3.47
C LYS A 64 -24.20 7.65 -3.85
N CYS A 65 -24.79 6.78 -3.04
CA CYS A 65 -24.80 5.34 -3.30
C CYS A 65 -25.54 4.99 -4.59
N ASP A 66 -26.67 5.65 -4.88
CA ASP A 66 -27.39 5.51 -6.16
C ASP A 66 -26.51 5.81 -7.37
N ALA A 67 -25.69 6.87 -7.30
CA ALA A 67 -24.78 7.24 -8.38
C ALA A 67 -23.71 6.16 -8.62
N TYR A 68 -23.19 5.54 -7.56
CA TYR A 68 -22.22 4.46 -7.67
C TYR A 68 -22.84 3.15 -8.17
N ILE A 69 -24.02 2.77 -7.66
CA ILE A 69 -24.76 1.61 -8.15
C ILE A 69 -25.14 1.78 -9.63
N TRP A 70 -25.57 2.98 -10.01
CA TRP A 70 -25.80 3.31 -11.42
C TRP A 70 -24.54 3.10 -12.27
N ALA A 71 -23.40 3.65 -11.83
CA ALA A 71 -22.14 3.52 -12.56
C ALA A 71 -21.69 2.06 -12.66
N LYS A 72 -21.83 1.31 -11.56
CA LYS A 72 -21.57 -0.14 -11.51
C LYS A 72 -22.39 -0.87 -12.57
N MET A 73 -23.71 -0.69 -12.60
CA MET A 73 -24.60 -1.37 -13.57
C MET A 73 -24.37 -0.94 -15.02
N LYS A 74 -23.97 0.32 -15.26
CA LYS A 74 -23.79 0.86 -16.60
C LYS A 74 -22.41 0.55 -17.21
N TYR A 75 -21.38 0.40 -16.38
CA TYR A 75 -19.99 0.30 -16.82
C TYR A 75 -19.28 -0.94 -16.27
N LEU A 76 -19.22 -1.09 -14.94
CA LEU A 76 -18.45 -2.16 -14.31
C LEU A 76 -19.04 -3.54 -14.63
N ASP A 77 -20.34 -3.75 -14.39
CA ASP A 77 -21.03 -5.02 -14.62
C ASP A 77 -21.05 -5.42 -16.11
N LYS A 78 -20.85 -4.45 -17.00
CA LYS A 78 -20.77 -4.67 -18.45
C LYS A 78 -19.34 -4.95 -18.94
N GLY A 79 -18.37 -5.02 -18.04
CA GLY A 79 -16.95 -5.25 -18.37
C GLY A 79 -16.32 -4.10 -19.15
N LEU A 80 -16.82 -2.87 -18.99
CA LEU A 80 -16.28 -1.69 -19.68
C LEU A 80 -15.13 -1.02 -18.91
N CYS A 81 -15.05 -1.28 -17.60
CA CYS A 81 -13.96 -0.80 -16.74
C CYS A 81 -12.77 -1.77 -16.75
N SER A 82 -11.63 -1.30 -16.24
CA SER A 82 -10.44 -2.12 -16.03
C SER A 82 -10.73 -3.38 -15.20
N LYS A 83 -10.06 -4.47 -15.56
CA LYS A 83 -10.03 -5.69 -14.74
C LYS A 83 -8.92 -5.70 -13.69
N GLU A 84 -7.97 -4.77 -13.80
CA GLU A 84 -6.73 -4.73 -13.02
C GLU A 84 -6.63 -3.52 -12.08
N TYR A 85 -7.38 -2.45 -12.35
CA TYR A 85 -7.22 -1.15 -11.69
C TYR A 85 -8.56 -0.56 -11.24
N MET A 86 -8.61 -0.09 -10.00
CA MET A 86 -9.63 0.83 -9.50
C MET A 86 -8.97 1.98 -8.74
N GLY A 87 -9.77 3.00 -8.39
CA GLY A 87 -9.27 4.17 -7.68
C GLY A 87 -10.15 4.57 -6.50
N TYR A 88 -9.55 4.73 -5.33
CA TYR A 88 -10.14 5.40 -4.18
C TYR A 88 -9.76 6.87 -4.21
N TYR A 89 -10.63 7.73 -4.72
CA TYR A 89 -10.35 9.16 -4.84
C TYR A 89 -11.50 9.98 -4.31
N ILE A 90 -11.17 10.89 -3.39
CA ILE A 90 -12.15 11.72 -2.69
C ILE A 90 -13.09 12.46 -3.65
N ASP A 91 -14.39 12.45 -3.35
CA ASP A 91 -15.37 13.22 -4.10
C ASP A 91 -15.37 14.70 -3.69
N TYR A 92 -16.09 15.54 -4.44
CA TYR A 92 -16.08 16.99 -4.27
C TYR A 92 -16.66 17.48 -2.92
N ALA A 93 -17.38 16.63 -2.17
CA ALA A 93 -18.01 17.03 -0.91
C ALA A 93 -16.99 17.55 0.11
N PHE A 94 -15.73 17.08 0.04
CA PHE A 94 -14.65 17.53 0.91
C PHE A 94 -14.46 19.06 0.93
N THR A 95 -14.71 19.74 -0.19
CA THR A 95 -14.54 21.21 -0.29
C THR A 95 -15.51 21.99 0.59
N SER A 96 -16.65 21.40 0.94
CA SER A 96 -17.60 21.95 1.91
C SER A 96 -17.38 21.49 3.34
N LEU A 97 -16.67 20.37 3.54
CA LEU A 97 -16.54 19.71 4.84
C LEU A 97 -15.27 20.12 5.61
N THR A 98 -14.17 20.35 4.90
CA THR A 98 -12.90 20.75 5.52
C THR A 98 -12.35 22.02 4.89
N LYS A 99 -12.04 23.01 5.74
CA LYS A 99 -11.38 24.28 5.35
C LYS A 99 -9.87 24.26 5.61
N SER A 100 -9.38 23.23 6.30
CA SER A 100 -7.99 23.13 6.77
C SER A 100 -7.12 22.24 5.89
N ALA A 101 -7.71 21.48 4.96
CA ALA A 101 -6.96 20.56 4.12
C ALA A 101 -6.37 21.26 2.90
N THR A 102 -5.06 21.13 2.69
CA THR A 102 -4.36 21.59 1.48
C THR A 102 -4.88 20.81 0.27
N LEU A 103 -5.24 21.52 -0.81
CA LEU A 103 -5.81 20.91 -2.03
C LEU A 103 -4.92 19.82 -2.64
N ASN A 104 -3.60 19.93 -2.50
CA ASN A 104 -2.66 18.92 -2.99
C ASN A 104 -2.81 17.58 -2.26
N LEU A 105 -3.21 17.57 -0.98
CA LEU A 105 -3.40 16.34 -0.21
C LEU A 105 -4.72 15.61 -0.52
N ALA A 106 -5.52 16.10 -1.46
CA ALA A 106 -6.78 15.46 -1.84
C ALA A 106 -6.57 14.20 -2.70
N THR A 107 -5.32 13.83 -3.02
CA THR A 107 -4.92 12.67 -3.85
C THR A 107 -5.40 12.75 -5.32
N LEU A 108 -6.17 13.78 -5.70
CA LEU A 108 -6.79 13.91 -7.02
C LEU A 108 -5.81 14.12 -8.18
N THR A 109 -4.58 14.56 -7.92
CA THR A 109 -3.55 14.78 -8.95
C THR A 109 -3.11 13.49 -9.64
N ASN A 110 -3.33 12.35 -8.99
CA ASN A 110 -2.96 11.00 -9.44
C ASN A 110 -3.98 10.37 -10.40
N ILE A 111 -5.15 11.01 -10.57
CA ILE A 111 -6.33 10.40 -11.19
C ILE A 111 -6.16 10.14 -12.69
N ASP A 112 -5.16 10.75 -13.32
CA ASP A 112 -4.82 10.56 -14.73
C ASP A 112 -4.48 9.10 -15.04
N PHE A 113 -3.80 8.39 -14.12
CA PHE A 113 -3.53 6.96 -14.23
C PHE A 113 -4.83 6.13 -14.33
N GLN A 114 -5.82 6.44 -13.48
CA GLN A 114 -7.11 5.75 -13.51
C GLN A 114 -7.90 6.04 -14.80
N VAL A 115 -7.84 7.27 -15.31
CA VAL A 115 -8.47 7.63 -16.59
C VAL A 115 -7.84 6.83 -17.73
N MET A 116 -6.51 6.79 -17.81
CA MET A 116 -5.78 6.03 -18.84
C MET A 116 -6.15 4.54 -18.83
N HIS A 117 -6.26 3.94 -17.64
CA HIS A 117 -6.58 2.52 -17.48
C HIS A 117 -8.07 2.20 -17.45
N LYS A 118 -8.97 3.20 -17.54
CA LYS A 118 -10.42 3.00 -17.42
C LYS A 118 -10.83 2.40 -16.06
N GLY A 119 -10.12 2.78 -15.00
CA GLY A 119 -10.38 2.32 -13.64
C GLY A 119 -11.74 2.78 -13.12
N PHE A 120 -12.39 1.94 -12.30
CA PHE A 120 -13.61 2.33 -11.60
C PHE A 120 -13.25 3.17 -10.37
N VAL A 121 -13.68 4.44 -10.35
CA VAL A 121 -13.35 5.37 -9.26
C VAL A 121 -14.51 5.55 -8.28
N PHE A 122 -14.19 5.45 -6.99
CA PHE A 122 -15.12 5.52 -5.87
C PHE A 122 -14.56 6.26 -4.65
N ASP A 123 -15.46 6.63 -3.75
CA ASP A 123 -15.19 7.24 -2.46
C ASP A 123 -16.32 6.82 -1.50
N LEU A 124 -16.08 5.77 -0.70
CA LEU A 124 -17.09 5.11 0.12
C LEU A 124 -16.52 4.71 1.48
N GLY A 125 -17.21 5.06 2.56
CA GLY A 125 -16.87 4.67 3.92
C GLY A 125 -16.90 3.16 4.15
N VAL A 126 -16.12 2.70 5.13
CA VAL A 126 -15.87 1.26 5.40
C VAL A 126 -16.54 0.73 6.67
N TRP A 127 -17.25 1.58 7.41
CA TRP A 127 -17.80 1.26 8.73
C TRP A 127 -19.30 0.97 8.68
N GLU A 128 -19.74 -0.05 9.40
CA GLU A 128 -21.14 -0.48 9.50
C GLU A 128 -21.98 0.32 10.52
N ASP A 129 -21.34 0.99 11.49
CA ASP A 129 -21.99 1.56 12.68
C ASP A 129 -22.21 3.08 12.60
N GLU A 130 -21.81 3.70 11.49
CA GLU A 130 -21.96 5.12 11.24
C GLU A 130 -22.52 5.46 9.84
N ALA A 131 -23.17 6.62 9.77
CA ALA A 131 -23.45 7.28 8.51
C ALA A 131 -22.27 8.20 8.20
N VAL A 132 -21.92 8.29 6.93
CA VAL A 132 -20.79 9.12 6.51
C VAL A 132 -21.14 10.60 6.53
N ILE A 133 -20.11 11.42 6.76
CA ILE A 133 -20.23 12.86 6.90
C ILE A 133 -20.77 13.59 5.65
N ASP A 134 -20.48 13.08 4.45
CA ASP A 134 -20.91 13.66 3.17
C ASP A 134 -22.29 13.21 2.71
N ASP A 135 -22.93 12.31 3.46
CA ASP A 135 -24.34 11.91 3.29
C ASP A 135 -24.93 11.49 4.66
N PRO A 136 -25.08 12.43 5.61
CA PRO A 136 -25.33 12.10 7.02
C PRO A 136 -26.73 11.55 7.30
N GLU A 137 -27.65 11.72 6.37
CA GLU A 137 -29.04 11.25 6.48
C GLU A 137 -29.21 9.80 5.98
N GLN A 138 -28.16 9.19 5.41
CA GLN A 138 -28.23 7.82 4.94
C GLN A 138 -28.28 6.82 6.10
N GLU A 139 -28.78 5.61 5.82
CA GLU A 139 -28.71 4.51 6.79
C GLU A 139 -27.25 4.15 7.11
N LYS A 140 -26.97 3.85 8.38
CA LYS A 140 -25.64 3.44 8.84
C LYS A 140 -25.14 2.22 8.06
N GLY A 141 -23.89 2.24 7.64
CA GLY A 141 -23.28 1.15 6.88
C GLY A 141 -23.70 1.07 5.41
N LEU A 142 -24.49 2.01 4.88
CA LEU A 142 -24.93 1.97 3.48
C LEU A 142 -23.78 2.17 2.48
N ASP A 143 -22.79 3.01 2.81
CA ASP A 143 -21.55 3.16 2.04
C ASP A 143 -20.80 1.81 1.95
N LEU A 144 -20.62 1.12 3.09
CA LEU A 144 -19.96 -0.20 3.14
C LEU A 144 -20.73 -1.25 2.31
N ALA A 145 -22.07 -1.28 2.42
CA ALA A 145 -22.89 -2.19 1.63
C ALA A 145 -22.72 -1.94 0.13
N THR A 146 -22.77 -0.68 -0.29
CA THR A 146 -22.54 -0.26 -1.68
C THR A 146 -21.13 -0.61 -2.15
N PHE A 147 -20.13 -0.43 -1.29
CA PHE A 147 -18.74 -0.71 -1.61
C PHE A 147 -18.51 -2.22 -1.83
N ARG A 148 -19.07 -3.06 -0.96
CA ARG A 148 -19.04 -4.53 -1.12
C ARG A 148 -19.66 -4.99 -2.44
N GLU A 149 -20.75 -4.37 -2.89
CA GLU A 149 -21.34 -4.69 -4.20
C GLU A 149 -20.43 -4.33 -5.37
N ILE A 150 -19.73 -3.20 -5.29
CA ILE A 150 -18.78 -2.77 -6.32
C ILE A 150 -17.58 -3.72 -6.35
N LEU A 151 -17.01 -4.05 -5.19
CA LEU A 151 -15.88 -4.97 -5.06
C LEU A 151 -16.24 -6.38 -5.55
N LEU A 152 -17.46 -6.87 -5.25
CA LEU A 152 -17.93 -8.14 -5.78
C LEU A 152 -18.00 -8.13 -7.30
N SER A 153 -18.54 -7.06 -7.90
CA SER A 153 -18.54 -6.93 -9.36
C SER A 153 -17.15 -6.88 -9.95
N GLN A 154 -16.22 -6.16 -9.32
CA GLN A 154 -14.82 -6.14 -9.77
C GLN A 154 -14.20 -7.53 -9.72
N TYR A 155 -14.38 -8.26 -8.61
CA TYR A 155 -13.88 -9.64 -8.46
C TYR A 155 -14.40 -10.56 -9.58
N LEU A 156 -15.70 -10.46 -9.90
CA LEU A 156 -16.30 -11.22 -11.00
C LEU A 156 -15.71 -10.82 -12.37
N GLN A 157 -15.48 -9.53 -12.60
CA GLN A 157 -14.90 -9.03 -13.85
C GLN A 157 -13.41 -9.39 -14.02
N SER A 158 -12.64 -9.41 -12.92
CA SER A 158 -11.23 -9.77 -12.91
C SER A 158 -11.01 -11.29 -13.00
N GLY A 159 -12.06 -12.10 -12.82
CA GLY A 159 -11.96 -13.56 -12.71
C GLY A 159 -11.25 -13.98 -11.42
N GLY A 160 -11.40 -13.18 -10.36
CA GLY A 160 -10.75 -13.37 -9.07
C GLY A 160 -9.25 -13.04 -9.06
N ASN A 161 -8.67 -12.49 -10.13
CA ASN A 161 -7.28 -12.04 -10.10
C ASN A 161 -7.12 -10.78 -9.22
N MET A 162 -5.89 -10.54 -8.76
CA MET A 162 -5.56 -9.39 -7.92
C MET A 162 -5.81 -8.07 -8.65
N VAL A 163 -6.39 -7.10 -7.95
CA VAL A 163 -6.73 -5.76 -8.47
C VAL A 163 -6.06 -4.69 -7.63
N GLN A 164 -5.36 -3.76 -8.29
CA GLN A 164 -4.76 -2.61 -7.64
C GLN A 164 -5.83 -1.54 -7.37
N ILE A 165 -5.82 -1.00 -6.15
CA ILE A 165 -6.57 0.19 -5.76
C ILE A 165 -5.56 1.31 -5.52
N SER A 166 -5.51 2.31 -6.39
CA SER A 166 -4.70 3.51 -6.15
C SER A 166 -5.50 4.55 -5.37
N GLY A 167 -4.82 5.30 -4.51
CA GLY A 167 -5.47 6.22 -3.59
C GLY A 167 -5.69 5.61 -2.21
N PHE A 168 -6.37 6.33 -1.32
CA PHE A 168 -6.45 5.92 0.07
C PHE A 168 -7.63 6.57 0.81
N THR A 169 -7.94 6.05 2.00
CA THR A 169 -8.89 6.71 2.90
C THR A 169 -8.37 8.12 3.25
N PRO A 170 -9.16 9.18 3.04
CA PRO A 170 -8.69 10.55 3.24
C PRO A 170 -8.76 10.96 4.72
N TRP A 171 -7.78 10.51 5.52
CA TRP A 171 -7.77 10.66 6.99
C TRP A 171 -8.17 12.04 7.51
N ASN A 172 -7.65 13.12 6.93
CA ASN A 172 -7.91 14.49 7.38
C ASN A 172 -9.12 15.17 6.72
N MET A 173 -9.85 14.48 5.84
CA MET A 173 -10.96 15.08 5.09
C MET A 173 -12.29 14.34 5.27
N LYS A 174 -12.31 13.00 5.33
CA LYS A 174 -13.55 12.20 5.49
C LYS A 174 -13.30 10.90 6.29
N TYR A 175 -14.37 10.39 6.90
CA TYR A 175 -14.52 9.05 7.49
C TYR A 175 -13.68 8.72 8.73
N THR A 176 -12.87 9.64 9.26
CA THR A 176 -12.08 9.39 10.48
C THR A 176 -12.33 10.45 11.54
N ARG A 177 -11.95 10.16 12.78
CA ARG A 177 -12.02 11.08 13.92
C ARG A 177 -10.96 12.19 13.85
N THR A 178 -9.99 12.09 12.94
CA THR A 178 -8.97 13.13 12.76
C THR A 178 -9.64 14.47 12.46
N ALA A 179 -9.11 15.55 13.05
CA ALA A 179 -9.74 16.86 13.03
C ALA A 179 -10.08 17.32 11.61
N GLY A 180 -11.38 17.52 11.34
CA GLY A 180 -11.90 17.93 10.04
C GLY A 180 -12.53 16.82 9.19
N ALA A 181 -12.36 15.55 9.54
CA ALA A 181 -12.92 14.40 8.82
C ALA A 181 -14.25 13.86 9.38
N MET A 182 -14.57 14.22 10.64
CA MET A 182 -15.83 14.01 11.37
C MET A 182 -16.45 12.59 11.29
N GLY A 183 -15.62 11.55 11.21
CA GLY A 183 -16.00 10.15 11.44
C GLY A 183 -15.85 9.73 12.91
N GLN A 184 -16.35 8.54 13.25
CA GLN A 184 -16.31 8.02 14.61
C GLN A 184 -15.02 7.25 14.93
N HIS A 185 -14.36 6.65 13.94
CA HIS A 185 -13.21 5.75 14.13
C HIS A 185 -11.86 6.43 13.90
N GLY A 186 -10.78 5.86 14.43
CA GLY A 186 -9.43 6.37 14.23
C GLY A 186 -8.98 6.33 12.76
N ASP A 187 -7.94 7.08 12.43
CA ASP A 187 -7.29 7.06 11.12
C ASP A 187 -6.69 5.68 10.79
N VAL A 188 -5.86 5.15 11.69
CA VAL A 188 -5.25 3.81 11.55
C VAL A 188 -6.32 2.71 11.59
N ASP A 189 -7.35 2.86 12.43
CA ASP A 189 -8.47 1.90 12.47
C ASP A 189 -9.19 1.85 11.11
N THR A 190 -9.41 3.02 10.49
CA THR A 190 -10.11 3.11 9.20
C THR A 190 -9.23 2.57 8.06
N GLU A 191 -7.93 2.84 8.09
CA GLU A 191 -6.96 2.20 7.19
C GLU A 191 -7.04 0.67 7.28
N TRP A 192 -6.94 0.09 8.48
CA TRP A 192 -6.93 -1.36 8.65
C TRP A 192 -8.27 -1.99 8.28
N ARG A 193 -9.39 -1.33 8.59
CA ARG A 193 -10.72 -1.75 8.12
C ARG A 193 -10.80 -1.73 6.60
N HIS A 194 -10.22 -0.72 5.96
CA HIS A 194 -10.16 -0.60 4.50
C HIS A 194 -9.32 -1.71 3.87
N ALA A 195 -8.11 -1.95 4.38
CA ALA A 195 -7.22 -3.02 3.95
C ALA A 195 -7.87 -4.40 4.09
N GLU A 196 -8.51 -4.69 5.23
CA GLU A 196 -9.22 -5.95 5.49
C GLU A 196 -10.36 -6.13 4.47
N LEU A 197 -11.17 -5.08 4.24
CA LEU A 197 -12.26 -5.11 3.29
C LEU A 197 -11.75 -5.41 1.87
N LEU A 198 -10.73 -4.69 1.39
CA LEU A 198 -10.17 -4.90 0.05
C LEU A 198 -9.59 -6.30 -0.13
N SER A 199 -8.86 -6.80 0.87
CA SER A 199 -8.24 -8.12 0.85
C SER A 199 -9.26 -9.24 0.65
N ASN A 200 -10.45 -9.12 1.27
CA ASN A 200 -11.53 -10.09 1.11
C ASN A 200 -12.03 -10.23 -0.34
N TYR A 201 -11.69 -9.30 -1.24
CA TYR A 201 -12.09 -9.28 -2.65
C TYR A 201 -10.89 -9.37 -3.62
N ASN A 202 -9.72 -9.81 -3.15
CA ASN A 202 -8.48 -9.85 -3.94
C ASN A 202 -8.06 -8.47 -4.46
N CYS A 203 -8.25 -7.43 -3.64
CA CYS A 203 -7.76 -6.09 -3.92
C CYS A 203 -6.58 -5.76 -3.00
N TYR A 204 -5.62 -5.00 -3.51
CA TYR A 204 -4.48 -4.48 -2.74
C TYR A 204 -4.29 -2.98 -3.03
N MET A 205 -3.68 -2.28 -2.10
CA MET A 205 -3.53 -0.83 -2.13
C MET A 205 -2.17 -0.41 -2.70
N ASP A 206 -2.22 0.71 -3.41
CA ASP A 206 -1.12 1.65 -3.61
C ASP A 206 -1.53 2.92 -2.86
N ALA A 207 -1.11 2.95 -1.60
CA ALA A 207 -1.79 3.64 -0.50
C ALA A 207 -1.37 5.10 -0.39
N ASP A 208 -1.90 5.96 -1.26
CA ASP A 208 -1.59 7.40 -1.29
C ASP A 208 -2.12 8.15 -0.03
N ALA A 209 -1.60 7.81 1.14
CA ALA A 209 -1.97 8.36 2.43
C ALA A 209 -1.44 9.80 2.61
N ILE A 210 -2.07 10.53 3.54
CA ILE A 210 -1.81 11.94 3.79
C ILE A 210 -0.31 12.24 4.04
N GLY A 211 0.14 13.40 3.55
CA GLY A 211 1.50 13.91 3.76
C GLY A 211 2.34 13.90 2.48
N ALA A 212 2.21 12.84 1.68
CA ALA A 212 2.93 12.66 0.41
C ALA A 212 2.07 12.00 -0.68
N SER A 213 0.75 12.22 -0.62
CA SER A 213 -0.25 11.55 -1.46
C SER A 213 -0.37 12.09 -2.89
N ASP A 214 0.26 13.22 -3.21
CA ASP A 214 0.15 13.85 -4.54
C ASP A 214 1.23 13.36 -5.49
N MET A 215 0.82 12.88 -6.66
CA MET A 215 1.68 12.61 -7.80
C MET A 215 0.98 13.12 -9.04
N THR A 216 1.69 13.89 -9.86
CA THR A 216 1.19 14.30 -11.16
C THR A 216 1.78 13.40 -12.24
N ASN A 217 1.13 13.31 -13.40
CA ASN A 217 1.65 12.60 -14.57
C ASN A 217 1.91 11.10 -14.34
N ALA A 218 1.17 10.45 -13.44
CA ALA A 218 1.32 9.02 -13.20
C ALA A 218 1.06 8.21 -14.48
N SER A 219 0.15 8.68 -15.34
CA SER A 219 -0.11 8.09 -16.67
C SER A 219 1.05 8.21 -17.67
N VAL A 220 1.96 9.18 -17.46
CA VAL A 220 3.16 9.37 -18.28
C VAL A 220 4.31 8.55 -17.72
N TYR A 221 4.53 8.60 -16.40
CA TYR A 221 5.62 7.89 -15.75
C TYR A 221 5.45 6.37 -15.82
N SER A 222 4.22 5.86 -15.82
CA SER A 222 3.92 4.43 -16.00
C SER A 222 4.34 3.88 -17.37
N GLN A 223 4.59 4.74 -18.36
CA GLN A 223 5.02 4.31 -19.70
C GLN A 223 6.54 4.13 -19.82
N CYS A 224 7.30 4.44 -18.76
CA CYS A 224 8.73 4.17 -18.75
C CYS A 224 8.97 2.64 -18.81
N PRO A 225 9.70 2.13 -19.81
CA PRO A 225 9.92 0.69 -19.93
C PRO A 225 10.81 0.19 -18.79
N LEU A 226 10.34 -0.82 -18.07
CA LEU A 226 11.15 -1.56 -17.11
C LEU A 226 12.05 -2.56 -17.83
N ARG A 227 13.17 -2.92 -17.20
CA ARG A 227 13.99 -4.06 -17.62
C ARG A 227 13.26 -5.37 -17.34
N GLU A 228 13.67 -6.42 -18.04
CA GLU A 228 13.19 -7.77 -17.78
C GLU A 228 13.52 -8.23 -16.36
N ARG A 229 14.71 -7.88 -15.87
CA ARG A 229 15.16 -8.16 -14.51
C ARG A 229 16.05 -7.05 -13.95
N TYR A 230 15.93 -6.80 -12.66
CA TYR A 230 16.79 -5.96 -11.83
C TYR A 230 17.38 -6.84 -10.73
N GLU A 231 18.69 -7.01 -10.72
CA GLU A 231 19.38 -7.79 -9.69
C GLU A 231 19.31 -7.08 -8.33
N THR A 232 19.17 -7.88 -7.27
CA THR A 232 19.28 -7.43 -5.89
C THR A 232 20.52 -8.05 -5.29
N ARG A 233 21.39 -7.21 -4.70
CA ARG A 233 22.54 -7.71 -3.93
C ARG A 233 22.05 -8.51 -2.74
N LYS A 234 22.55 -9.74 -2.58
CA LYS A 234 22.21 -10.63 -1.45
C LYS A 234 23.52 -11.11 -0.83
N THR A 235 23.75 -10.78 0.44
CA THR A 235 24.97 -11.21 1.14
C THR A 235 24.95 -12.72 1.39
N ASP A 236 26.06 -13.38 1.03
CA ASP A 236 26.24 -14.82 1.18
C ASP A 236 26.94 -15.20 2.50
N LEU A 237 27.10 -16.50 2.76
CA LEU A 237 27.73 -17.00 3.99
C LEU A 237 29.23 -16.67 4.06
N GLU A 238 29.93 -16.64 2.93
CA GLU A 238 31.36 -16.32 2.91
C GLU A 238 31.59 -14.84 3.23
N GLU A 239 30.68 -13.97 2.80
CA GLU A 239 30.68 -12.57 3.19
C GLU A 239 30.33 -12.41 4.68
N LEU A 240 29.35 -13.14 5.21
CA LEU A 240 29.07 -13.14 6.66
C LEU A 240 30.29 -13.57 7.49
N LYS A 241 31.08 -14.53 7.02
CA LYS A 241 32.37 -14.89 7.63
C LYS A 241 33.38 -13.75 7.54
N ARG A 242 33.54 -13.12 6.36
CA ARG A 242 34.43 -11.95 6.18
C ARG A 242 34.05 -10.76 7.05
N MET A 243 32.75 -10.58 7.32
CA MET A 243 32.23 -9.55 8.23
C MET A 243 32.50 -9.88 9.70
N GLY A 244 32.86 -11.12 10.03
CA GLY A 244 33.03 -11.60 11.40
C GLY A 244 31.72 -11.89 12.12
N ALA A 245 30.61 -12.05 11.38
CA ALA A 245 29.35 -12.52 11.94
C ALA A 245 29.39 -14.03 12.26
N ILE A 246 30.20 -14.77 11.50
CA ILE A 246 30.52 -16.20 11.72
C ILE A 246 32.03 -16.31 11.92
N GLY A 247 32.46 -16.91 13.04
CA GLY A 247 33.86 -17.13 13.35
C GLY A 247 34.51 -18.22 12.50
N GLU A 248 35.84 -18.32 12.55
CA GLU A 248 36.59 -19.41 11.88
C GLU A 248 36.20 -20.80 12.42
N ASP A 249 35.71 -20.86 13.65
CA ASP A 249 35.17 -22.06 14.30
C ASP A 249 33.74 -22.42 13.82
N GLY A 250 33.17 -21.62 12.91
CA GLY A 250 31.80 -21.78 12.41
C GLY A 250 30.73 -21.29 13.38
N MET A 251 31.11 -20.73 14.54
CA MET A 251 30.13 -20.23 15.51
C MET A 251 29.69 -18.82 15.16
N VAL A 252 28.40 -18.55 15.31
CA VAL A 252 27.87 -17.18 15.18
C VAL A 252 28.42 -16.31 16.32
N LYS A 253 28.89 -15.11 15.99
CA LYS A 253 29.41 -14.15 16.95
C LYS A 253 28.35 -13.86 18.01
N LYS A 254 28.74 -13.94 19.28
CA LYS A 254 27.88 -13.62 20.43
C LYS A 254 27.67 -12.11 20.53
N THR A 255 26.68 -11.61 19.80
CA THR A 255 26.32 -10.20 19.77
C THR A 255 24.87 -10.00 19.32
N ASN A 256 24.37 -8.77 19.42
CA ASN A 256 23.05 -8.40 18.93
C ASN A 256 23.08 -8.13 17.43
N PHE A 257 22.43 -8.96 16.62
CA PHE A 257 22.25 -8.68 15.19
C PHE A 257 21.00 -7.84 15.00
N VAL A 258 21.14 -6.72 14.30
CA VAL A 258 20.06 -5.77 14.06
C VAL A 258 19.90 -5.53 12.57
N SER A 259 18.69 -5.61 12.06
CA SER A 259 18.36 -5.15 10.71
C SER A 259 17.37 -4.00 10.76
N ILE A 260 17.56 -3.02 9.88
CA ILE A 260 16.65 -1.88 9.76
C ILE A 260 15.81 -2.06 8.50
N TYR A 261 14.50 -2.16 8.69
CA TYR A 261 13.50 -2.01 7.65
C TYR A 261 13.37 -0.52 7.33
N VAL A 262 13.82 -0.12 6.14
CA VAL A 262 13.67 1.26 5.65
C VAL A 262 12.46 1.29 4.75
N GLY A 263 11.29 1.64 5.30
CA GLY A 263 10.03 1.46 4.60
C GLY A 263 9.06 2.62 4.69
N ASP A 264 7.78 2.24 4.63
CA ASP A 264 6.64 3.07 4.25
C ASP A 264 6.74 3.55 2.80
N TYR A 265 7.16 2.63 1.93
CA TYR A 265 7.15 2.80 0.48
C TYR A 265 6.10 1.89 -0.14
N ASP A 266 4.87 2.01 0.35
CA ASP A 266 3.64 1.34 -0.09
C ASP A 266 2.78 2.21 -1.01
N SER A 267 3.25 3.44 -1.30
CA SER A 267 2.64 4.38 -2.24
C SER A 267 3.62 4.86 -3.31
N ALA A 268 3.17 4.85 -4.55
CA ALA A 268 3.90 5.43 -5.67
C ALA A 268 4.05 6.96 -5.52
N ALA A 269 3.05 7.62 -4.92
CA ALA A 269 3.13 9.04 -4.61
C ALA A 269 4.18 9.34 -3.53
N TRP A 270 4.30 8.48 -2.51
CA TRP A 270 5.32 8.64 -1.48
C TRP A 270 6.73 8.44 -2.03
N LEU A 271 6.92 7.45 -2.91
CA LEU A 271 8.16 7.30 -3.68
C LEU A 271 8.46 8.55 -4.52
N TYR A 272 7.47 9.06 -5.24
CA TYR A 272 7.63 10.24 -6.09
C TYR A 272 8.03 11.50 -5.29
N GLN A 273 7.41 11.74 -4.13
CA GLN A 273 7.64 12.93 -3.33
C GLN A 273 8.92 12.86 -2.48
N ASN A 274 9.12 11.75 -1.76
CA ASN A 274 10.14 11.67 -0.71
C ASN A 274 11.45 11.08 -1.23
N MET A 275 11.36 10.05 -2.08
CA MET A 275 12.52 9.25 -2.43
C MET A 275 13.61 10.03 -3.18
N PRO A 276 13.33 10.99 -4.08
CA PRO A 276 14.40 11.76 -4.73
C PRO A 276 15.34 12.44 -3.74
N ARG A 277 14.81 13.06 -2.68
CA ARG A 277 15.64 13.75 -1.67
C ARG A 277 16.40 12.76 -0.79
N ILE A 278 15.78 11.65 -0.42
CA ILE A 278 16.40 10.59 0.39
C ILE A 278 17.52 9.91 -0.41
N TRP A 279 17.26 9.61 -1.68
CA TRP A 279 18.18 8.89 -2.57
C TRP A 279 19.39 9.72 -2.99
N GLU A 280 19.25 11.03 -3.13
CA GLU A 280 20.37 11.93 -3.46
C GLU A 280 21.18 12.39 -2.23
N SER A 281 20.90 11.84 -1.04
CA SER A 281 21.69 12.11 0.16
C SER A 281 23.17 11.75 -0.06
N PRO A 282 24.12 12.63 0.30
CA PRO A 282 25.55 12.32 0.22
C PRO A 282 26.00 11.26 1.23
N LYS A 283 25.16 10.93 2.23
CA LYS A 283 25.41 9.83 3.18
C LYS A 283 24.81 8.50 2.74
N ARG A 284 24.02 8.45 1.66
CA ARG A 284 23.62 7.16 1.07
C ARG A 284 24.88 6.39 0.66
N GLY A 285 24.93 5.11 1.02
CA GLY A 285 26.10 4.27 0.81
C GLY A 285 27.10 4.23 1.97
N ALA A 286 26.89 5.02 3.04
CA ALA A 286 27.76 4.98 4.23
C ALA A 286 27.49 3.75 5.12
N VAL A 287 26.23 3.34 5.23
CA VAL A 287 25.76 2.20 6.03
C VAL A 287 24.87 1.28 5.19
N PRO A 288 24.78 -0.03 5.50
CA PRO A 288 23.89 -0.94 4.80
C PRO A 288 22.42 -0.59 5.09
N LEU A 289 21.63 -0.38 4.03
CA LEU A 289 20.20 -0.07 4.13
C LEU A 289 19.37 -1.05 3.31
N GLY A 290 18.35 -1.63 3.95
CA GLY A 290 17.34 -2.47 3.32
C GLY A 290 16.11 -1.65 2.92
N TRP A 291 16.09 -1.15 1.69
CA TRP A 291 14.98 -0.39 1.12
C TRP A 291 13.78 -1.30 0.85
N ALA A 292 12.70 -1.09 1.57
CA ALA A 292 11.48 -1.86 1.48
C ALA A 292 10.50 -1.26 0.46
N LEU A 293 10.87 -1.29 -0.82
CA LEU A 293 10.05 -0.73 -1.91
C LEU A 293 9.07 -1.77 -2.43
N ASN A 294 7.77 -1.46 -2.39
CA ASN A 294 6.77 -2.31 -3.01
C ASN A 294 6.97 -2.36 -4.53
N PRO A 295 7.21 -3.54 -5.13
CA PRO A 295 7.58 -3.61 -6.54
C PRO A 295 6.45 -3.23 -7.51
N ASN A 296 5.17 -3.39 -7.10
CA ASN A 296 4.01 -2.97 -7.88
C ASN A 296 3.94 -1.44 -8.08
N LEU A 297 4.63 -0.64 -7.26
CA LEU A 297 4.63 0.82 -7.41
C LEU A 297 5.26 1.26 -8.73
N SER A 298 6.05 0.39 -9.36
CA SER A 298 6.53 0.57 -10.72
C SER A 298 5.39 0.70 -11.76
N LEU A 299 4.17 0.26 -11.46
CA LEU A 299 3.00 0.47 -12.33
C LEU A 299 2.66 1.95 -12.51
N ARG A 300 2.91 2.80 -11.50
CA ARG A 300 2.65 4.25 -11.55
C ARG A 300 3.94 5.07 -11.65
N PHE A 301 5.01 4.61 -11.00
CA PHE A 301 6.30 5.32 -10.94
C PHE A 301 7.47 4.49 -11.48
N ALA A 302 7.28 3.86 -12.66
CA ALA A 302 8.29 3.02 -13.32
C ALA A 302 9.65 3.70 -13.46
N PHE A 303 9.68 4.97 -13.88
CA PHE A 303 10.91 5.73 -14.06
C PHE A 303 11.73 5.84 -12.77
N GLY A 304 11.10 6.15 -11.64
CA GLY A 304 11.78 6.24 -10.36
C GLY A 304 12.33 4.89 -9.92
N MET A 305 11.54 3.83 -10.05
CA MET A 305 11.97 2.46 -9.73
C MET A 305 13.19 2.03 -10.56
N ASP A 306 13.19 2.31 -11.87
CA ASP A 306 14.32 2.04 -12.75
C ASP A 306 15.57 2.85 -12.34
N TYR A 307 15.40 4.13 -11.99
CA TYR A 307 16.49 5.00 -11.53
C TYR A 307 17.13 4.49 -10.23
N PHE A 308 16.32 4.18 -9.21
CA PHE A 308 16.83 3.67 -7.92
C PHE A 308 17.58 2.35 -8.11
N ARG A 309 17.04 1.44 -8.92
CA ARG A 309 17.71 0.17 -9.21
C ARG A 309 19.03 0.34 -9.97
N LYS A 310 19.12 1.29 -10.89
CA LYS A 310 20.35 1.55 -11.67
C LYS A 310 21.46 2.25 -10.88
N THR A 311 21.10 3.02 -9.86
CA THR A 311 22.02 3.90 -9.12
C THR A 311 22.28 3.45 -7.68
N ALA A 312 21.80 2.25 -7.34
CA ALA A 312 22.06 1.58 -6.09
C ALA A 312 23.58 1.39 -5.88
N SER A 313 24.05 1.70 -4.68
CA SER A 313 25.39 1.35 -4.21
C SER A 313 25.46 -0.10 -3.76
N ASP A 314 26.64 -0.59 -3.39
CA ASP A 314 26.82 -1.91 -2.78
C ASP A 314 26.25 -2.00 -1.35
N LYS A 315 25.80 -0.89 -0.76
CA LYS A 315 25.12 -0.83 0.54
C LYS A 315 23.60 -0.69 0.43
N ASP A 316 23.08 -0.50 -0.78
CA ASP A 316 21.64 -0.44 -1.03
C ASP A 316 21.13 -1.84 -1.38
N THR A 317 20.32 -2.40 -0.49
CA THR A 317 19.66 -3.70 -0.71
C THR A 317 18.15 -3.49 -0.75
N PHE A 318 17.43 -4.33 -1.50
CA PHE A 318 15.99 -4.16 -1.71
C PHE A 318 15.20 -5.37 -1.21
N VAL A 319 14.12 -5.09 -0.49
CA VAL A 319 13.13 -6.07 -0.05
C VAL A 319 11.74 -5.57 -0.45
N ALA A 320 10.76 -6.47 -0.50
CA ALA A 320 9.37 -6.05 -0.63
C ALA A 320 8.89 -5.43 0.69
N GLY A 321 8.16 -4.32 0.64
CA GLY A 321 7.45 -3.77 1.79
C GLY A 321 6.07 -4.41 1.97
N ASP A 322 5.36 -3.94 3.00
CA ASP A 322 3.91 -4.06 3.22
C ASP A 322 3.25 -5.24 2.49
N ASN A 323 3.58 -6.45 2.95
CA ASN A 323 3.05 -7.77 2.56
C ASN A 323 3.54 -8.42 1.26
N GLY A 324 4.31 -7.72 0.42
CA GLY A 324 4.80 -8.25 -0.85
C GLY A 324 4.69 -7.24 -1.99
N ALA A 325 3.96 -7.59 -3.06
CA ALA A 325 3.77 -6.70 -4.21
C ALA A 325 2.53 -5.80 -4.06
N GLY A 326 2.43 -5.12 -2.92
CA GLY A 326 1.36 -4.16 -2.60
C GLY A 326 0.74 -4.40 -1.24
N TYR A 327 0.08 -3.37 -0.68
CA TYR A 327 -0.42 -3.40 0.68
C TYR A 327 -1.81 -4.05 0.76
N LEU A 328 -1.92 -5.17 1.48
CA LEU A 328 -3.18 -5.82 1.84
C LEU A 328 -3.07 -6.45 3.23
N ASN A 329 -4.11 -7.09 3.76
CA ASN A 329 -3.99 -7.92 4.97
C ASN A 329 -4.06 -9.42 4.59
N PRO A 330 -2.93 -10.16 4.63
CA PRO A 330 -2.87 -11.52 4.08
C PRO A 330 -3.82 -12.50 4.76
N GLY A 331 -4.04 -12.35 6.07
CA GLY A 331 -5.02 -13.13 6.83
C GLY A 331 -6.43 -13.09 6.25
N ALA A 332 -6.81 -11.98 5.62
CA ALA A 332 -8.12 -11.78 5.01
C ALA A 332 -8.24 -12.41 3.60
N LEU A 333 -7.15 -12.97 3.06
CA LEU A 333 -7.19 -13.75 1.82
C LEU A 333 -7.61 -15.21 2.07
N SER A 334 -7.43 -15.72 3.27
CA SER A 334 -7.78 -17.10 3.65
C SER A 334 -9.28 -17.23 3.98
N GLU A 335 -9.82 -18.43 3.86
CA GLU A 335 -11.20 -18.72 4.29
C GLU A 335 -11.29 -18.89 5.82
N PRO A 336 -12.39 -18.44 6.48
CA PRO A 336 -13.55 -17.77 5.91
C PRO A 336 -13.29 -16.27 5.64
N ARG A 337 -13.73 -15.80 4.47
CA ARG A 337 -13.64 -14.39 4.08
C ARG A 337 -14.80 -13.56 4.62
N ARG A 338 -14.62 -12.94 5.79
CA ARG A 338 -15.63 -12.18 6.55
C ARG A 338 -16.57 -11.33 5.69
N PHE A 339 -16.05 -10.58 4.73
CA PHE A 339 -16.85 -9.60 3.99
C PHE A 339 -17.46 -10.13 2.70
N SER A 340 -16.89 -11.17 2.11
CA SER A 340 -17.19 -11.60 0.75
C SER A 340 -17.72 -13.03 0.64
N GLY A 341 -17.32 -13.93 1.55
CA GLY A 341 -17.61 -15.36 1.44
C GLY A 341 -17.02 -16.01 0.18
N LEU A 342 -16.06 -15.36 -0.47
CA LEU A 342 -15.40 -15.86 -1.68
C LEU A 342 -14.37 -16.97 -1.34
N PRO A 343 -13.95 -17.77 -2.33
CA PRO A 343 -12.86 -18.74 -2.14
C PRO A 343 -11.54 -18.08 -1.72
N SER A 344 -10.64 -18.88 -1.14
CA SER A 344 -9.26 -18.45 -0.86
C SER A 344 -8.61 -17.80 -2.09
N GLY A 345 -7.87 -16.73 -1.84
CA GLY A 345 -7.14 -15.96 -2.85
C GLY A 345 -5.67 -15.88 -2.53
N VAL A 346 -5.19 -16.71 -1.60
CA VAL A 346 -3.77 -16.88 -1.27
C VAL A 346 -2.99 -17.22 -2.54
N GLU A 347 -3.50 -18.13 -3.38
CA GLU A 347 -2.83 -18.48 -4.64
C GLU A 347 -2.79 -17.32 -5.64
N LYS A 348 -3.85 -16.51 -5.70
CA LYS A 348 -3.88 -15.31 -6.55
C LYS A 348 -2.89 -14.26 -6.07
N TRP A 349 -2.68 -14.16 -4.77
CA TRP A 349 -1.63 -13.33 -4.21
C TRP A 349 -0.23 -13.88 -4.49
N ARG A 350 -0.03 -15.22 -4.41
CA ARG A 350 1.22 -15.90 -4.80
C ARG A 350 1.63 -15.56 -6.23
N GLU A 351 0.73 -15.79 -7.18
CA GLU A 351 0.94 -15.52 -8.61
C GLU A 351 1.32 -14.06 -8.85
N HIS A 352 0.59 -13.14 -8.21
CA HIS A 352 0.84 -11.69 -8.32
C HIS A 352 2.21 -11.29 -7.76
N CYS A 353 2.57 -11.75 -6.56
CA CYS A 353 3.87 -11.44 -5.96
C CYS A 353 5.03 -12.01 -6.77
N LYS A 354 4.95 -13.29 -7.21
CA LYS A 354 6.02 -13.93 -8.00
C LYS A 354 6.34 -13.15 -9.27
N LYS A 355 5.33 -12.70 -10.01
CA LYS A 355 5.51 -11.86 -11.21
C LYS A 355 6.44 -10.67 -10.94
N TRP A 356 6.24 -9.98 -9.82
CA TRP A 356 7.03 -8.80 -9.49
C TRP A 356 8.38 -9.13 -8.86
N PHE A 357 8.42 -10.19 -8.05
CA PHE A 357 9.65 -10.62 -7.39
C PHE A 357 10.66 -11.15 -8.40
N ASP A 358 10.21 -11.80 -9.48
CA ASP A 358 11.07 -12.22 -10.59
C ASP A 358 11.71 -11.02 -11.31
N VAL A 359 10.92 -9.96 -11.57
CA VAL A 359 11.41 -8.73 -12.22
C VAL A 359 12.41 -7.99 -11.34
N PHE A 360 12.18 -7.94 -10.03
CA PHE A 360 12.98 -7.14 -9.10
C PHE A 360 13.97 -7.94 -8.25
N ASP A 361 14.13 -9.24 -8.55
CA ASP A 361 14.98 -10.20 -7.85
C ASP A 361 14.80 -10.19 -6.33
N LEU A 362 13.54 -10.16 -5.89
CA LEU A 362 13.18 -10.10 -4.47
C LEU A 362 12.92 -11.50 -3.92
N SER A 363 13.42 -11.77 -2.73
CA SER A 363 13.15 -13.02 -1.99
C SER A 363 13.01 -12.82 -0.47
N CYS A 364 12.86 -11.56 -0.05
CA CYS A 364 12.53 -11.15 1.32
C CYS A 364 11.31 -10.23 1.31
N VAL A 365 10.41 -10.39 2.29
CA VAL A 365 9.35 -9.42 2.61
C VAL A 365 9.71 -8.76 3.92
N GLY A 366 10.10 -7.50 3.85
CA GLY A 366 10.57 -6.75 4.99
C GLY A 366 9.53 -6.63 6.10
N PHE A 367 8.26 -6.40 5.75
CA PHE A 367 7.18 -6.26 6.72
C PHE A 367 5.86 -6.84 6.20
N VAL A 368 5.25 -7.72 6.99
CA VAL A 368 3.89 -8.21 6.80
C VAL A 368 2.99 -7.56 7.85
N ILE A 369 2.11 -6.68 7.38
CA ILE A 369 1.09 -5.98 8.16
C ILE A 369 -0.24 -6.74 8.13
N ASP A 370 -0.72 -7.14 9.30
CA ASP A 370 -1.93 -7.96 9.43
C ASP A 370 -3.18 -7.10 9.63
N GLY A 371 -3.04 -5.87 10.15
CA GLY A 371 -4.16 -4.96 10.40
C GLY A 371 -5.23 -5.63 11.29
N PHE A 372 -6.49 -5.64 10.82
CA PHE A 372 -7.59 -6.34 11.49
C PHE A 372 -7.80 -7.78 11.02
N ALA A 373 -6.96 -8.29 10.11
CA ALA A 373 -7.09 -9.67 9.67
C ALA A 373 -6.63 -10.67 10.74
N PRO A 374 -7.08 -11.94 10.64
CA PRO A 374 -6.55 -13.01 11.47
C PRO A 374 -5.03 -13.17 11.32
N ARG A 375 -4.38 -13.69 12.36
CA ARG A 375 -2.97 -14.10 12.33
C ARG A 375 -2.68 -15.03 11.15
N MET A 376 -1.41 -15.06 10.71
CA MET A 376 -0.97 -15.98 9.65
C MET A 376 -1.29 -17.44 9.99
N THR A 377 -1.88 -18.13 9.03
CA THR A 377 -2.14 -19.58 9.02
C THR A 377 -0.93 -20.31 8.44
N ASP A 378 -0.90 -21.64 8.55
CA ASP A 378 0.12 -22.46 7.87
C ASP A 378 0.10 -22.24 6.34
N GLU A 379 -1.09 -22.09 5.73
CA GLU A 379 -1.25 -21.77 4.30
C GLU A 379 -0.53 -20.46 3.92
N LEU A 380 -0.60 -19.43 4.77
CA LEU A 380 0.09 -18.16 4.54
C LEU A 380 1.60 -18.25 4.83
N LEU A 381 2.03 -19.05 5.80
CA LEU A 381 3.44 -19.30 6.02
C LEU A 381 4.06 -20.08 4.85
N GLU A 382 3.36 -21.07 4.30
CA GLU A 382 3.74 -21.78 3.07
C GLU A 382 3.75 -20.86 1.84
N LEU A 383 2.82 -19.91 1.76
CA LEU A 383 2.87 -18.83 0.77
C LEU A 383 4.21 -18.08 0.85
N TYR A 384 4.53 -17.52 2.01
CA TYR A 384 5.73 -16.72 2.18
C TYR A 384 7.01 -17.54 2.07
N ALA A 385 7.00 -18.82 2.46
CA ALA A 385 8.15 -19.72 2.30
C ALA A 385 8.49 -20.01 0.82
N ASP A 386 7.55 -19.80 -0.08
CA ASP A 386 7.72 -19.97 -1.52
C ASP A 386 8.05 -18.67 -2.24
N ILE A 387 7.40 -17.55 -1.92
CA ILE A 387 7.69 -16.26 -2.57
C ILE A 387 8.85 -15.50 -1.93
N ALA A 388 9.10 -15.69 -0.63
CA ALA A 388 10.09 -14.94 0.14
C ALA A 388 10.98 -15.88 0.98
N PRO A 389 11.65 -16.87 0.36
CA PRO A 389 12.38 -17.91 1.08
C PRO A 389 13.55 -17.38 1.92
N ASP A 390 14.07 -16.19 1.62
CA ASP A 390 15.16 -15.59 2.39
C ASP A 390 14.66 -14.90 3.67
N GLY A 391 13.36 -14.65 3.84
CA GLY A 391 12.77 -14.30 5.13
C GLY A 391 11.65 -13.27 5.12
N ILE A 392 10.92 -13.24 6.24
CA ILE A 392 9.86 -12.26 6.49
C ILE A 392 9.97 -11.56 7.86
N GLY A 393 9.74 -10.25 7.89
CA GLY A 393 9.38 -9.51 9.10
C GLY A 393 7.86 -9.34 9.19
N GLY A 394 7.25 -9.34 10.38
CA GLY A 394 5.79 -9.18 10.49
C GLY A 394 5.27 -8.86 11.88
N GLN A 395 3.95 -8.67 12.02
CA GLN A 395 3.30 -8.36 13.31
C GLN A 395 2.82 -9.62 14.03
N LEU A 396 2.03 -10.47 13.35
CA LEU A 396 1.38 -11.64 13.96
C LEU A 396 2.04 -12.95 13.55
N LEU A 397 3.30 -13.14 13.98
CA LEU A 397 4.09 -14.35 13.72
C LEU A 397 4.07 -15.35 14.89
N PRO A 398 4.40 -16.64 14.65
CA PRO A 398 4.27 -17.70 15.66
C PRO A 398 5.12 -17.51 16.93
N SER A 399 6.27 -16.85 16.81
CA SER A 399 7.21 -16.53 17.90
C SER A 399 7.98 -15.26 17.57
N LYS A 400 8.73 -14.70 18.53
CA LYS A 400 9.53 -13.48 18.31
C LYS A 400 10.43 -13.58 17.09
N TRP A 401 11.11 -14.70 16.89
CA TRP A 401 11.77 -15.07 15.65
C TRP A 401 11.90 -16.60 15.59
N GLY A 402 12.17 -17.14 14.42
CA GLY A 402 12.27 -18.58 14.21
C GLY A 402 12.44 -18.95 12.74
N VAL A 403 12.32 -20.25 12.46
CA VAL A 403 12.28 -20.78 11.09
C VAL A 403 11.08 -21.71 10.97
N TYR A 404 10.16 -21.38 10.08
CA TYR A 404 9.05 -22.25 9.67
C TYR A 404 9.47 -23.03 8.43
N ASP A 405 9.66 -24.35 8.56
CA ASP A 405 10.30 -25.19 7.54
C ASP A 405 11.66 -24.61 7.09
N ARG A 406 11.69 -23.87 5.98
CA ARG A 406 12.84 -23.16 5.43
C ARG A 406 12.79 -21.63 5.55
N LEU A 407 11.64 -21.06 5.94
CA LEU A 407 11.39 -19.62 6.00
C LEU A 407 11.85 -19.04 7.35
N PRO A 408 12.92 -18.23 7.41
CA PRO A 408 13.23 -17.46 8.60
C PRO A 408 12.22 -16.32 8.77
N TYR A 409 11.80 -16.06 10.01
CA TYR A 409 10.85 -15.00 10.31
C TYR A 409 11.19 -14.26 11.61
N ILE A 410 10.73 -13.01 11.73
CA ILE A 410 10.86 -12.20 12.94
C ILE A 410 9.68 -11.24 13.15
N VAL A 411 9.21 -11.15 14.39
CA VAL A 411 8.29 -10.09 14.82
C VAL A 411 9.04 -8.77 14.81
N MET A 412 8.58 -7.84 13.98
CA MET A 412 9.20 -6.54 13.82
C MET A 412 8.92 -5.64 15.04
N GLU A 413 9.94 -4.92 15.47
CA GLU A 413 9.85 -3.91 16.53
C GLU A 413 9.90 -2.50 15.92
N ASP A 414 9.34 -1.52 16.63
CA ASP A 414 9.44 -0.11 16.23
C ASP A 414 10.85 0.42 16.56
N GLY A 415 11.53 1.02 15.56
CA GLY A 415 12.85 1.62 15.71
C GLY A 415 12.92 2.80 16.68
N GLN A 416 11.76 3.33 17.09
CA GLN A 416 11.57 4.55 17.89
C GLN A 416 12.09 5.79 17.18
N ASP A 417 11.67 6.98 17.63
CA ASP A 417 12.30 8.23 17.20
C ASP A 417 13.83 8.16 17.36
N PRO A 418 14.65 8.67 16.42
CA PRO A 418 16.11 8.58 16.51
C PRO A 418 16.68 9.12 17.83
N ALA A 419 16.04 10.14 18.42
CA ALA A 419 16.45 10.71 19.71
C ALA A 419 16.21 9.75 20.90
N ARG A 420 15.42 8.69 20.69
CA ARG A 420 15.04 7.68 21.70
C ARG A 420 15.75 6.34 21.49
N TYR A 421 16.86 6.28 20.73
CA TYR A 421 17.62 5.05 20.47
C TYR A 421 17.97 4.22 21.73
N ARG A 422 18.13 4.86 22.90
CA ARG A 422 18.40 4.16 24.16
C ARG A 422 17.26 3.21 24.58
N GLU A 423 16.04 3.44 24.13
CA GLU A 423 14.91 2.56 24.41
C GLU A 423 15.04 1.24 23.67
N VAL A 424 15.51 1.28 22.42
CA VAL A 424 15.87 0.08 21.67
C VAL A 424 17.01 -0.66 22.35
N CYS A 425 18.04 0.06 22.82
CA CYS A 425 19.19 -0.55 23.49
C CYS A 425 18.81 -1.32 24.77
N ARG A 426 17.78 -0.90 25.50
CA ARG A 426 17.30 -1.62 26.71
C ARG A 426 16.76 -3.02 26.42
N ASN A 427 16.34 -3.27 25.19
CA ASN A 427 15.82 -4.57 24.76
C ASN A 427 16.91 -5.49 24.18
N LEU A 428 18.11 -4.95 23.95
CA LEU A 428 19.28 -5.70 23.48
C LEU A 428 20.03 -6.33 24.67
N LYS A 429 20.64 -7.49 24.44
CA LYS A 429 21.29 -8.29 25.50
C LYS A 429 22.77 -8.46 25.20
N ARG A 430 23.62 -8.06 26.13
CA ARG A 430 25.06 -8.14 25.93
C ARG A 430 25.59 -9.58 26.06
N GLY A 431 26.51 -9.96 25.18
CA GLY A 431 27.17 -11.27 25.16
C GLY A 431 26.29 -12.45 24.73
N GLU A 432 25.07 -12.18 24.24
CA GLU A 432 24.13 -13.17 23.71
C GLU A 432 23.98 -13.01 22.20
N VAL A 433 23.66 -14.10 21.49
CA VAL A 433 23.21 -14.04 20.11
C VAL A 433 21.73 -13.67 20.10
N THR A 434 21.39 -12.48 19.62
CA THR A 434 20.00 -12.04 19.47
C THR A 434 19.76 -11.49 18.07
N PHE A 435 18.49 -11.48 17.67
CA PHE A 435 18.02 -10.94 16.41
C PHE A 435 16.89 -9.95 16.68
N THR A 436 17.05 -8.74 16.13
CA THR A 436 16.05 -7.67 16.21
C THR A 436 15.90 -7.01 14.84
N MET A 437 14.66 -6.83 14.38
CA MET A 437 14.37 -6.08 13.17
C MET A 437 13.56 -4.84 13.54
N LEU A 438 14.06 -3.67 13.14
CA LEU A 438 13.52 -2.36 13.51
C LEU A 438 12.85 -1.69 12.33
N ARG A 439 11.62 -1.23 12.50
CA ARG A 439 10.88 -0.42 11.53
C ARG A 439 11.28 1.04 11.60
N ASN A 440 11.76 1.60 10.48
CA ASN A 440 11.99 3.03 10.30
C ASN A 440 11.17 3.55 9.12
N ILE A 441 10.55 4.73 9.30
CA ILE A 441 9.60 5.34 8.36
C ILE A 441 10.27 6.55 7.70
N LEU A 442 10.63 6.46 6.42
CA LEU A 442 11.13 7.58 5.60
C LEU A 442 12.32 8.38 6.19
N TRP A 443 13.17 7.74 6.99
CA TRP A 443 14.35 8.40 7.54
C TRP A 443 15.41 8.70 6.49
N MET A 444 16.12 9.81 6.68
CA MET A 444 17.27 10.18 5.86
C MET A 444 18.47 9.26 6.12
N PRO A 445 19.34 9.00 5.12
CA PRO A 445 20.54 8.19 5.34
C PRO A 445 21.47 8.73 6.43
N GLU A 446 21.60 10.06 6.57
CA GLU A 446 22.35 10.69 7.67
C GLU A 446 21.77 10.28 9.05
N THR A 447 20.44 10.25 9.16
CA THR A 447 19.74 9.89 10.39
C THR A 447 19.93 8.42 10.72
N GLN A 448 19.91 7.55 9.70
CA GLN A 448 20.18 6.12 9.86
C GLN A 448 21.62 5.87 10.33
N GLU A 449 22.60 6.53 9.70
CA GLU A 449 24.02 6.45 10.07
C GLU A 449 24.22 6.89 11.54
N GLU A 450 23.73 8.07 11.92
CA GLU A 450 23.82 8.58 13.28
C GLU A 450 23.14 7.64 14.30
N TYR A 451 21.98 7.09 13.94
CA TYR A 451 21.27 6.14 14.79
C TYR A 451 22.09 4.86 15.03
N MET A 452 22.65 4.28 13.97
CA MET A 452 23.49 3.08 14.07
C MET A 452 24.75 3.35 14.91
N GLU A 453 25.40 4.50 14.73
CA GLU A 453 26.56 4.91 15.55
C GLU A 453 26.19 5.07 17.03
N ASN A 454 25.05 5.70 17.32
CA ASN A 454 24.56 5.90 18.67
C ASN A 454 24.25 4.59 19.38
N VAL A 455 23.54 3.66 18.72
CA VAL A 455 23.26 2.32 19.26
C VAL A 455 24.56 1.54 19.45
N THR A 456 25.48 1.59 18.48
CA THR A 456 26.78 0.90 18.58
C THR A 456 27.59 1.40 19.78
N ARG A 457 27.61 2.71 20.02
CA ARG A 457 28.31 3.31 21.16
C ARG A 457 27.67 2.94 22.50
N GLU A 458 26.34 2.98 22.62
CA GLU A 458 25.61 2.61 23.84
C GLU A 458 25.76 1.12 24.18
N MET A 459 25.86 0.27 23.14
CA MET A 459 26.11 -1.16 23.29
C MET A 459 27.60 -1.50 23.41
N GLU A 460 28.51 -0.52 23.46
CA GLU A 460 29.96 -0.71 23.52
C GLU A 460 30.50 -1.65 22.42
N GLY A 461 29.92 -1.57 21.22
CA GLY A 461 30.26 -2.41 20.07
C GLY A 461 29.63 -3.81 20.08
N ASP A 462 28.79 -4.12 21.08
CA ASP A 462 28.07 -5.40 21.18
C ASP A 462 26.75 -5.40 20.38
N VAL A 463 26.84 -4.93 19.15
CA VAL A 463 25.77 -4.92 18.16
C VAL A 463 26.38 -4.96 16.75
N MET A 464 25.69 -5.60 15.82
CA MET A 464 26.07 -5.67 14.42
C MET A 464 24.86 -5.41 13.53
N PHE A 465 24.93 -4.32 12.76
CA PHE A 465 23.90 -3.99 11.77
C PHE A 465 24.13 -4.77 10.48
N LEU A 466 23.07 -5.44 10.02
CA LEU A 466 23.05 -6.26 8.81
C LEU A 466 21.90 -5.84 7.91
N GLU A 467 22.15 -5.85 6.60
CA GLU A 467 21.06 -5.76 5.63
C GLU A 467 20.15 -7.01 5.72
N PRO A 468 18.88 -6.93 5.28
CA PRO A 468 17.87 -7.97 5.53
C PRO A 468 18.27 -9.39 5.10
N TYR A 469 18.90 -9.59 3.95
CA TYR A 469 19.27 -10.94 3.47
C TYR A 469 20.38 -11.54 4.34
N ALA A 470 21.44 -10.78 4.65
CA ALA A 470 22.48 -11.15 5.59
C ALA A 470 21.90 -11.53 6.95
N PHE A 471 20.96 -10.71 7.45
CA PHE A 471 20.32 -10.89 8.74
C PHE A 471 19.54 -12.21 8.82
N PHE A 472 18.63 -12.45 7.88
CA PHE A 472 17.83 -13.67 7.88
C PHE A 472 18.63 -14.92 7.54
N ARG A 473 19.62 -14.82 6.63
CA ARG A 473 20.55 -15.91 6.33
C ARG A 473 21.33 -16.33 7.57
N LEU A 474 21.85 -15.35 8.33
CA LEU A 474 22.56 -15.63 9.59
C LEU A 474 21.63 -16.24 10.65
N MET A 475 20.37 -15.77 10.73
CA MET A 475 19.37 -16.34 11.61
C MET A 475 19.09 -17.81 11.28
N LYS A 476 18.85 -18.13 10.00
CA LYS A 476 18.64 -19.51 9.54
C LYS A 476 19.87 -20.37 9.86
N TYR A 477 21.08 -19.86 9.59
CA TYR A 477 22.34 -20.54 9.92
C TYR A 477 22.47 -20.82 11.42
N TYR A 478 22.17 -19.83 12.27
CA TYR A 478 22.23 -19.98 13.73
C TYR A 478 21.27 -21.05 14.27
N ILE A 479 20.06 -21.13 13.71
CA ILE A 479 19.01 -22.03 14.19
C ILE A 479 19.18 -23.46 13.66
N LYS A 480 19.54 -23.58 12.38
CA LYS A 480 19.52 -24.87 11.66
C LYS A 480 20.91 -25.46 11.41
N GLY A 481 21.96 -24.63 11.42
CA GLY A 481 23.32 -25.03 11.02
C GLY A 481 23.45 -25.29 9.51
N GLU A 482 22.48 -24.88 8.70
CA GLU A 482 22.44 -25.16 7.25
C GLU A 482 23.18 -24.11 6.44
N THR A 483 23.92 -24.57 5.43
CA THR A 483 24.73 -23.73 4.52
C THR A 483 24.03 -23.34 3.21
N GLU A 484 22.82 -23.84 2.94
CA GLU A 484 22.04 -23.56 1.72
C GLU A 484 20.56 -23.25 2.03
#